data_AF-A0A3B0ZBG1-F1
#
_entry.id   AF-A0A3B0ZBG1-F1
#
_cell.length_a   1.000
_cell.length_b   1.000
_cell.length_c   1.000
_cell.angle_alpha   90.00
_cell.angle_beta   90.00
_cell.angle_gamma   90.00
#
_symmetry.space_group_name_H-M   'P 1'
#
loop_
_entity.id
_entity.type
_entity.pdbx_description
1 polymer ?
#
loop_
_entity_poly.entity_id
_entity_poly.type
_entity_poly.pdbx_seq_one_letter_code
_entity_poly.pdbx_strand_id
1 'polypeptide(L)'
;MIETATGSIHALELGPMENFVYLIEDRASGRAAVVDPAWDVPRVLALVEQHGVTITDILLTHSHYDHINGIENVLASHDAQLHLLKPEAKFWGAGRGKPTLHHGGDHIQLGDTDIEVLHTPGHTPGSACYRVGKQLITGDTLFVFGCGRCDLAGGDPEQMFHTLKDMKQRLPADILILPGHNYAEKPVSTLQEQIEGNPFLHFDDPRRFVHYRMDYHDRHRHGPYGPVCKGHEMPADEA
;
A
#
# COMPACT_ATOMS: atom_id res chain seq x y z
N MET A 1 2.07 -10.43 12.78
CA MET A 1 0.83 -11.20 12.53
C MET A 1 -0.35 -10.40 13.04
N ILE A 2 -1.35 -10.19 12.19
CA ILE A 2 -2.62 -9.53 12.47
C ILE A 2 -3.71 -10.55 12.15
N GLU A 3 -4.53 -10.93 13.12
CA GLU A 3 -5.63 -11.86 12.86
C GLU A 3 -6.75 -11.17 12.07
N THR A 4 -7.37 -11.91 11.15
CA THR A 4 -8.57 -11.51 10.41
C THR A 4 -9.70 -12.49 10.72
N ALA A 5 -10.89 -12.27 10.16
CA ALA A 5 -12.02 -13.17 10.39
C ALA A 5 -11.80 -14.58 9.82
N THR A 6 -11.02 -14.69 8.73
CA THR A 6 -10.84 -15.91 7.94
C THR A 6 -9.41 -16.45 7.98
N GLY A 7 -8.45 -15.68 8.53
CA GLY A 7 -7.06 -16.10 8.69
C GLY A 7 -6.19 -15.01 9.29
N SER A 8 -5.10 -14.64 8.63
CA SER A 8 -4.14 -13.67 9.18
C SER A 8 -3.37 -12.89 8.12
N ILE A 9 -2.84 -11.74 8.49
CA ILE A 9 -1.91 -10.94 7.68
C ILE A 9 -0.56 -10.85 8.40
N HIS A 10 0.51 -11.20 7.71
CA HIS A 10 1.88 -11.04 8.18
C HIS A 10 2.56 -9.90 7.42
N ALA A 11 3.34 -9.09 8.13
CA ALA A 11 4.13 -8.01 7.55
C ALA A 11 5.61 -8.37 7.73
N LEU A 12 6.36 -8.31 6.64
CA LEU A 12 7.80 -8.55 6.61
C LEU A 12 8.47 -7.27 6.13
N GLU A 13 9.29 -6.65 6.98
CA GLU A 13 10.13 -5.53 6.55
C GLU A 13 11.38 -6.08 5.85
N LEU A 14 11.48 -5.84 4.54
CA LEU A 14 12.50 -6.42 3.66
C LEU A 14 13.16 -5.36 2.80
N GLY A 15 14.47 -5.53 2.57
CA GLY A 15 15.24 -4.67 1.68
C GLY A 15 15.74 -3.37 2.31
N PRO A 16 16.54 -2.60 1.55
CA PRO A 16 17.21 -1.39 2.04
C PRO A 16 16.29 -0.15 2.07
N MET A 17 15.07 -0.25 1.54
CA MET A 17 14.11 0.85 1.42
C MET A 17 12.95 0.71 2.41
N GLU A 18 13.10 -0.14 3.43
CA GLU A 18 12.12 -0.34 4.50
C GLU A 18 10.75 -0.81 3.98
N ASN A 19 10.72 -1.59 2.89
CA ASN A 19 9.48 -2.08 2.29
C ASN A 19 8.80 -3.09 3.22
N PHE A 20 7.49 -2.99 3.35
CA PHE A 20 6.67 -4.07 3.87
C PHE A 20 6.16 -4.94 2.73
N VAL A 21 6.50 -6.22 2.81
CA VAL A 21 5.87 -7.29 2.02
C VAL A 21 4.84 -7.97 2.91
N TYR A 22 3.61 -8.13 2.41
CA TYR A 22 2.53 -8.75 3.17
C TYR A 22 2.22 -10.16 2.70
N LEU A 23 1.93 -11.06 3.63
CA LEU A 23 1.36 -12.38 3.35
C LEU A 23 -0.04 -12.44 3.98
N ILE A 24 -1.07 -12.51 3.14
CA ILE A 24 -2.47 -12.71 3.55
C ILE A 24 -2.72 -14.21 3.49
N GLU A 25 -3.16 -14.80 4.60
CA GLU A 25 -3.42 -16.24 4.72
C GLU A 25 -4.91 -16.47 4.93
N ASP A 26 -5.47 -17.40 4.16
CA ASP A 26 -6.80 -17.96 4.39
C ASP A 26 -6.68 -19.29 5.13
N ARG A 27 -7.21 -19.34 6.37
CA ARG A 27 -7.01 -20.48 7.27
C ARG A 27 -7.76 -21.73 6.82
N ALA A 28 -8.93 -21.56 6.20
CA ALA A 28 -9.79 -22.68 5.81
C ALA A 28 -9.23 -23.44 4.60
N SER A 29 -8.79 -22.71 3.58
CA SER A 29 -8.27 -23.31 2.35
C SER A 29 -6.76 -23.57 2.37
N GLY A 30 -6.00 -22.92 3.27
CA GLY A 30 -4.54 -22.93 3.26
C GLY A 30 -3.92 -22.14 2.10
N ARG A 31 -4.72 -21.34 1.38
CA ARG A 31 -4.24 -20.45 0.33
C ARG A 31 -3.67 -19.17 0.93
N ALA A 32 -2.68 -18.60 0.25
CA ALA A 32 -2.09 -17.33 0.62
C ALA A 32 -1.93 -16.39 -0.59
N ALA A 33 -2.04 -15.10 -0.33
CA ALA A 33 -1.68 -14.05 -1.27
C ALA A 33 -0.46 -13.29 -0.75
N VAL A 34 0.55 -13.08 -1.60
CA VAL A 34 1.66 -12.18 -1.30
C VAL A 34 1.39 -10.82 -1.94
N VAL A 35 1.54 -9.74 -1.18
CA VAL A 35 1.38 -8.37 -1.66
C VAL A 35 2.76 -7.74 -1.82
N ASP A 36 3.02 -7.21 -3.01
CA ASP A 36 4.28 -6.55 -3.41
C ASP A 36 5.54 -7.39 -3.11
N PRO A 37 5.67 -8.61 -3.68
CA PRO A 37 6.82 -9.46 -3.42
C PRO A 37 8.11 -8.77 -3.90
N ALA A 38 8.96 -8.41 -2.94
CA ALA A 38 10.20 -7.72 -3.20
C ALA A 38 11.33 -8.14 -2.26
N TRP A 39 12.55 -7.86 -2.70
CA TRP A 39 13.79 -8.04 -1.94
C TRP A 39 14.06 -9.49 -1.53
N ASP A 40 13.96 -9.81 -0.24
CA ASP A 40 14.30 -11.12 0.33
C ASP A 40 13.11 -12.10 0.26
N VAL A 41 12.75 -12.47 -0.96
CA VAL A 41 11.69 -13.46 -1.23
C VAL A 41 11.93 -14.80 -0.51
N PRO A 42 13.16 -15.33 -0.36
CA PRO A 42 13.39 -16.53 0.45
C PRO A 42 12.82 -16.44 1.87
N ARG A 43 12.83 -15.27 2.50
CA ARG A 43 12.23 -15.08 3.83
C ARG A 43 10.70 -15.13 3.80
N VAL A 44 10.07 -14.67 2.72
CA VAL A 44 8.62 -14.83 2.47
C VAL A 44 8.29 -16.32 2.32
N LEU A 45 9.08 -17.05 1.52
CA LEU A 45 8.86 -18.49 1.28
C LEU A 45 9.05 -19.32 2.56
N ALA A 46 10.04 -18.99 3.38
CA ALA A 46 10.23 -19.64 4.68
C ALA A 46 9.01 -19.44 5.61
N LEU A 47 8.37 -18.27 5.56
CA LEU A 47 7.14 -18.02 6.33
C LEU A 47 5.98 -18.89 5.81
N VAL A 48 5.83 -18.99 4.49
CA VAL A 48 4.83 -19.84 3.83
C VAL A 48 5.00 -21.31 4.23
N GLU A 49 6.24 -21.82 4.21
CA GLU A 49 6.56 -23.18 4.65
C GLU A 49 6.27 -23.40 6.14
N GLN A 50 6.65 -22.44 7.00
CA GLN A 50 6.38 -22.50 8.43
C GLN A 50 4.88 -22.56 8.74
N HIS A 51 4.06 -21.87 7.94
CA HIS A 51 2.61 -21.79 8.13
C HIS A 51 1.86 -22.92 7.40
N GLY A 52 2.54 -23.70 6.55
CA GLY A 52 1.93 -24.78 5.79
C GLY A 52 0.88 -24.29 4.78
N VAL A 53 1.02 -23.05 4.31
CA VAL A 53 0.12 -22.43 3.31
C VAL A 53 0.75 -22.50 1.91
N THR A 54 -0.02 -22.19 0.87
CA THR A 54 0.47 -22.14 -0.52
C THR A 54 0.15 -20.78 -1.12
N ILE A 55 1.16 -20.08 -1.64
CA ILE A 55 0.92 -18.84 -2.40
C ILE A 55 0.18 -19.19 -3.70
N THR A 56 -1.05 -18.70 -3.85
CA THR A 56 -1.85 -18.84 -5.07
C THR A 56 -2.08 -17.52 -5.79
N ASP A 57 -1.81 -16.40 -5.12
CA ASP A 57 -2.11 -15.06 -5.63
C ASP A 57 -0.95 -14.10 -5.30
N ILE A 58 -0.59 -13.25 -6.27
CA ILE A 58 0.32 -12.12 -6.09
C ILE A 58 -0.50 -10.86 -6.34
N LEU A 59 -0.58 -9.97 -5.35
CA LEU A 59 -1.30 -8.70 -5.47
C LEU A 59 -0.27 -7.56 -5.57
N LEU A 60 -0.34 -6.76 -6.64
CA LEU A 60 0.52 -5.57 -6.76
C LEU A 60 -0.27 -4.33 -6.40
N THR A 61 0.24 -3.54 -5.46
CA THR A 61 -0.29 -2.20 -5.18
C THR A 61 0.07 -1.27 -6.33
N HIS A 62 1.30 -1.35 -6.84
CA HIS A 62 1.79 -0.60 -7.99
C HIS A 62 3.06 -1.25 -8.58
N SER A 63 3.60 -0.70 -9.67
CA SER A 63 4.67 -1.33 -10.46
C SER A 63 6.05 -0.71 -10.32
N HIS A 64 6.36 -0.02 -9.21
CA HIS A 64 7.74 0.38 -8.95
C HIS A 64 8.62 -0.82 -8.63
N TYR A 65 9.89 -0.71 -9.01
CA TYR A 65 10.82 -1.84 -9.00
C TYR A 65 10.94 -2.50 -7.62
N ASP A 66 10.98 -1.71 -6.56
CA ASP A 66 11.10 -2.17 -5.18
C ASP A 66 9.82 -2.81 -4.61
N HIS A 67 8.73 -2.87 -5.38
CA HIS A 67 7.50 -3.63 -5.05
C HIS A 67 7.32 -4.87 -5.93
N ILE A 68 8.07 -5.00 -7.04
CA ILE A 68 7.86 -6.05 -8.04
C ILE A 68 9.08 -6.92 -8.31
N ASN A 69 10.25 -6.57 -7.77
CA ASN A 69 11.52 -7.25 -8.10
C ASN A 69 11.60 -8.71 -7.60
N GLY A 70 10.65 -9.15 -6.77
CA GLY A 70 10.54 -10.51 -6.27
C GLY A 70 9.49 -11.39 -6.95
N ILE A 71 8.73 -10.86 -7.93
CA ILE A 71 7.66 -11.62 -8.60
C ILE A 71 8.19 -12.93 -9.20
N GLU A 72 9.30 -12.89 -9.93
CA GLU A 72 9.87 -14.08 -10.57
C GLU A 72 10.31 -15.14 -9.56
N ASN A 73 10.81 -14.72 -8.40
CA ASN A 73 11.24 -15.63 -7.35
C ASN A 73 10.05 -16.40 -6.75
N VAL A 74 8.90 -15.74 -6.60
CA VAL A 74 7.65 -16.40 -6.19
C VAL A 74 7.18 -17.37 -7.28
N LEU A 75 7.08 -16.90 -8.52
CA LEU A 75 6.60 -17.69 -9.66
C LEU A 75 7.52 -18.87 -10.03
N ALA A 76 8.78 -18.86 -9.62
CA ALA A 76 9.69 -19.98 -9.81
C ALA A 76 9.32 -21.23 -8.98
N SER A 77 8.54 -21.06 -7.92
CA SER A 77 8.17 -22.15 -6.98
C SER A 77 6.66 -22.29 -6.76
N HIS A 78 5.87 -21.31 -7.18
CA HIS A 78 4.43 -21.26 -6.95
C HIS A 78 3.68 -20.90 -8.25
N ASP A 79 2.60 -21.62 -8.55
CA ASP A 79 1.67 -21.29 -9.63
C ASP A 79 0.68 -20.23 -9.14
N ALA A 80 1.16 -18.99 -9.04
CA ALA A 80 0.40 -17.87 -8.49
C ALA A 80 -0.15 -16.96 -9.61
N GLN A 81 -1.43 -16.60 -9.49
CA GLN A 81 -2.05 -15.61 -10.37
C GLN A 81 -1.58 -14.21 -9.95
N LEU A 82 -1.16 -13.39 -10.93
CA LEU A 82 -0.80 -11.99 -10.69
C LEU A 82 -2.04 -11.09 -10.84
N HIS A 83 -2.27 -10.20 -9.88
CA HIS A 83 -3.40 -9.26 -9.82
C HIS A 83 -2.88 -7.83 -9.73
N LEU A 84 -3.46 -6.93 -10.53
CA LEU A 84 -3.23 -5.48 -10.44
C LEU A 84 -4.36 -4.72 -11.13
N LEU A 85 -4.45 -3.42 -10.85
CA LEU A 85 -5.41 -2.55 -11.53
C LEU A 85 -5.06 -2.34 -13.00
N LYS A 86 -6.09 -2.25 -13.86
CA LYS A 86 -5.94 -2.03 -15.30
C LYS A 86 -5.11 -0.79 -15.67
N PRO A 87 -5.26 0.37 -15.01
CA PRO A 87 -4.38 1.52 -15.26
C PRO A 87 -2.92 1.23 -14.96
N GLU A 88 -2.63 0.40 -13.95
CA GLU A 88 -1.26 0.05 -13.58
C GLU A 88 -0.63 -0.86 -14.61
N ALA A 89 -1.37 -1.87 -15.09
CA ALA A 89 -0.88 -2.72 -16.18
C ALA A 89 -0.55 -1.93 -17.45
N LYS A 90 -1.31 -0.87 -17.73
CA LYS A 90 -1.02 0.07 -18.83
C LYS A 90 0.23 0.91 -18.54
N PHE A 91 0.37 1.42 -17.32
CA PHE A 91 1.52 2.22 -16.90
C PHE A 91 2.83 1.42 -16.89
N TRP A 92 2.79 0.19 -16.37
CA TRP A 92 3.92 -0.73 -16.34
C TRP A 92 4.41 -1.12 -17.74
N GLY A 93 3.55 -1.02 -18.76
CA GLY A 93 3.97 -1.13 -20.16
C GLY A 93 4.16 -2.56 -20.67
N ALA A 94 3.40 -3.51 -20.12
CA ALA A 94 3.48 -4.97 -20.28
C ALA A 94 4.21 -5.64 -19.11
N GLY A 95 3.45 -5.82 -18.03
CA GLY A 95 3.80 -6.74 -16.98
C GLY A 95 4.09 -8.15 -17.49
N ARG A 96 4.98 -8.84 -16.78
CA ARG A 96 5.24 -10.26 -17.04
C ARG A 96 4.04 -11.11 -16.60
N GLY A 97 3.83 -12.24 -17.27
CA GLY A 97 2.65 -13.08 -17.05
C GLY A 97 1.38 -12.51 -17.69
N LYS A 98 0.28 -13.26 -17.65
CA LYS A 98 -1.06 -12.77 -18.03
C LYS A 98 -1.77 -12.36 -16.74
N PRO A 99 -1.59 -11.13 -16.24
CA PRO A 99 -2.23 -10.74 -15.01
C PRO A 99 -3.75 -10.70 -15.16
N THR A 100 -4.45 -10.96 -14.06
CA THR A 100 -5.86 -10.62 -13.90
C THR A 100 -5.94 -9.12 -13.62
N LEU A 101 -6.65 -8.40 -14.49
CA LEU A 101 -6.80 -6.96 -14.40
C LEU A 101 -8.08 -6.59 -13.67
N HIS A 102 -7.97 -5.68 -12.70
CA HIS A 102 -9.07 -5.24 -11.86
C HIS A 102 -9.42 -3.77 -12.09
N HIS A 103 -10.60 -3.41 -11.62
CA HIS A 103 -11.11 -2.06 -11.41
C HIS A 103 -11.26 -1.78 -9.91
N GLY A 104 -11.32 -0.48 -9.53
CA GLY A 104 -11.67 -0.13 -8.16
C GLY A 104 -13.08 -0.59 -7.80
N GLY A 105 -13.22 -1.22 -6.64
CA GLY A 105 -14.44 -1.86 -6.15
C GLY A 105 -14.55 -3.35 -6.53
N ASP A 106 -13.60 -3.90 -7.29
CA ASP A 106 -13.56 -5.35 -7.54
C ASP A 106 -13.14 -6.11 -6.28
N HIS A 107 -13.48 -7.40 -6.25
CA HIS A 107 -13.15 -8.30 -5.14
C HIS A 107 -12.34 -9.50 -5.63
N ILE A 108 -11.27 -9.82 -4.91
CA ILE A 108 -10.43 -11.01 -5.12
C ILE A 108 -10.76 -12.02 -4.02
N GLN A 109 -11.10 -13.25 -4.41
CA GLN A 109 -11.42 -14.32 -3.46
C GLN A 109 -10.20 -15.23 -3.23
N LEU A 110 -9.62 -15.13 -2.03
CA LEU A 110 -8.56 -15.99 -1.53
C LEU A 110 -9.15 -17.04 -0.59
N GLY A 111 -9.63 -18.16 -1.14
CA GLY A 111 -10.40 -19.12 -0.34
C GLY A 111 -11.70 -18.47 0.16
N ASP A 112 -11.86 -18.41 1.49
CA ASP A 112 -12.99 -17.71 2.14
C ASP A 112 -12.67 -16.23 2.44
N THR A 113 -11.42 -15.79 2.23
CA THR A 113 -10.96 -14.43 2.47
C THR A 113 -11.31 -13.52 1.29
N ASP A 114 -12.24 -12.60 1.54
CA ASP A 114 -12.63 -11.53 0.60
C ASP A 114 -11.65 -10.34 0.69
N ILE A 115 -11.09 -9.95 -0.47
CA ILE A 115 -10.14 -8.85 -0.59
C ILE A 115 -10.72 -7.81 -1.55
N GLU A 116 -11.13 -6.65 -1.04
CA GLU A 116 -11.62 -5.54 -1.87
C GLU A 116 -10.44 -4.74 -2.43
N VAL A 117 -10.50 -4.43 -3.73
CA VAL A 117 -9.50 -3.62 -4.44
C VAL A 117 -9.96 -2.17 -4.52
N LEU A 118 -9.21 -1.25 -3.92
CA LEU A 118 -9.48 0.19 -3.99
C LEU A 118 -8.52 0.82 -5.00
N HIS A 119 -9.04 1.60 -5.94
CA HIS A 119 -8.20 2.40 -6.85
C HIS A 119 -7.84 3.72 -6.18
N THR A 120 -6.55 3.91 -5.93
CA THR A 120 -6.02 5.02 -5.14
C THR A 120 -4.86 5.71 -5.86
N PRO A 121 -5.13 6.33 -7.03
CA PRO A 121 -4.08 6.93 -7.86
C PRO A 121 -3.43 8.14 -7.20
N GLY A 122 -2.22 8.44 -7.65
CA GLY A 122 -1.47 9.62 -7.24
C GLY A 122 0.03 9.35 -7.19
N HIS A 123 0.42 8.23 -6.58
CA HIS A 123 1.81 7.76 -6.63
C HIS A 123 2.14 7.17 -8.00
N THR A 124 1.27 6.29 -8.49
CA THR A 124 1.20 5.85 -9.89
C THR A 124 -0.24 5.96 -10.41
N PRO A 125 -0.49 5.88 -11.73
CA PRO A 125 -1.84 5.98 -12.29
C PRO A 125 -2.78 4.84 -11.86
N GLY A 126 -2.24 3.68 -11.51
CA GLY A 126 -3.01 2.51 -11.09
C GLY A 126 -2.67 2.00 -9.70
N SER A 127 -2.11 2.86 -8.83
CA SER A 127 -1.90 2.55 -7.42
C SER A 127 -3.19 2.00 -6.78
N ALA A 128 -3.05 0.92 -6.03
CA ALA A 128 -4.15 0.19 -5.40
C ALA A 128 -3.93 0.04 -3.89
N CYS A 129 -5.02 0.07 -3.14
CA CYS A 129 -5.05 -0.44 -1.78
C CYS A 129 -5.88 -1.73 -1.72
N TYR A 130 -5.49 -2.69 -0.87
CA TYR A 130 -6.20 -3.95 -0.69
C TYR A 130 -6.81 -4.01 0.72
N ARG A 131 -8.13 -4.14 0.80
CA ARG A 131 -8.85 -4.20 2.08
C ARG A 131 -9.27 -5.62 2.41
N VAL A 132 -8.90 -6.07 3.61
CA VAL A 132 -9.33 -7.33 4.21
C VAL A 132 -10.02 -7.01 5.53
N GLY A 133 -11.35 -6.99 5.55
CA GLY A 133 -12.12 -6.60 6.73
C GLY A 133 -11.78 -5.20 7.24
N LYS A 134 -11.07 -5.12 8.38
CA LYS A 134 -10.60 -3.87 9.02
C LYS A 134 -9.14 -3.53 8.74
N GLN A 135 -8.45 -4.31 7.92
CA GLN A 135 -7.07 -4.06 7.53
C GLN A 135 -7.04 -3.49 6.11
N LEU A 136 -6.24 -2.45 5.88
CA LEU A 136 -6.03 -1.85 4.57
C LEU A 136 -4.53 -1.79 4.26
N ILE A 137 -4.11 -2.58 3.29
CA ILE A 137 -2.75 -2.52 2.74
C ILE A 137 -2.73 -1.38 1.72
N THR A 138 -1.96 -0.34 2.00
CA THR A 138 -2.04 0.94 1.27
C THR A 138 -0.95 1.16 0.22
N GLY A 139 0.04 0.26 0.17
CA GLY A 139 1.24 0.46 -0.64
C GLY A 139 1.79 1.86 -0.43
N ASP A 140 2.05 2.55 -1.54
CA ASP A 140 2.60 3.90 -1.54
C ASP A 140 1.53 5.00 -1.63
N THR A 141 0.26 4.66 -1.43
CA THR A 141 -0.80 5.67 -1.35
C THR A 141 -0.68 6.45 -0.04
N LEU A 142 -0.66 5.73 1.09
CA LEU A 142 -0.70 6.29 2.43
C LEU A 142 0.32 5.57 3.30
N PHE A 143 1.25 6.33 3.86
CA PHE A 143 2.17 5.85 4.88
C PHE A 143 1.68 6.25 6.27
N VAL A 144 2.22 5.62 7.31
CA VAL A 144 1.97 6.11 8.67
C VAL A 144 2.53 7.53 8.79
N PHE A 145 1.62 8.50 8.96
CA PHE A 145 1.91 9.93 8.96
C PHE A 145 2.58 10.46 7.70
N GLY A 146 2.50 9.78 6.55
CA GLY A 146 3.08 10.26 5.28
C GLY A 146 2.23 9.84 4.07
N CYS A 147 2.70 10.12 2.85
CA CYS A 147 2.16 9.54 1.63
C CYS A 147 3.28 9.34 0.59
N GLY A 148 3.00 8.55 -0.45
CA GLY A 148 3.95 8.30 -1.53
C GLY A 148 4.33 9.56 -2.30
N ARG A 149 5.45 9.44 -3.01
CA ARG A 149 5.94 10.49 -3.90
C ARG A 149 5.15 10.61 -5.18
N CYS A 150 5.06 11.82 -5.72
CA CYS A 150 4.29 12.12 -6.92
C CYS A 150 5.13 12.78 -8.02
N ASP A 151 6.46 12.80 -7.86
CA ASP A 151 7.42 13.46 -8.76
C ASP A 151 8.07 12.53 -9.79
N LEU A 152 7.83 11.22 -9.69
CA LEU A 152 8.25 10.23 -10.68
C LEU A 152 7.23 10.14 -11.82
N ALA A 153 7.62 9.47 -12.91
CA ALA A 153 6.73 9.26 -14.06
C ALA A 153 5.41 8.61 -13.61
N GLY A 154 4.28 9.16 -14.06
CA GLY A 154 2.95 8.68 -13.68
C GLY A 154 2.42 9.21 -12.34
N GLY A 155 3.27 9.85 -11.54
CA GLY A 155 2.86 10.55 -10.32
C GLY A 155 2.01 11.79 -10.63
N ASP A 156 1.02 12.03 -9.78
CA ASP A 156 0.11 13.17 -9.86
C ASP A 156 -0.33 13.59 -8.44
N PRO A 157 0.21 14.71 -7.91
CA PRO A 157 -0.09 15.15 -6.56
C PRO A 157 -1.53 15.68 -6.38
N GLU A 158 -2.20 16.14 -7.44
CA GLU A 158 -3.63 16.52 -7.36
C GLU A 158 -4.51 15.27 -7.25
N GLN A 159 -4.20 14.20 -8.00
CA GLN A 159 -4.87 12.91 -7.82
C GLN A 159 -4.61 12.32 -6.43
N MET A 160 -3.38 12.39 -5.92
CA MET A 160 -3.07 11.96 -4.55
C MET A 160 -3.92 12.72 -3.52
N PHE A 161 -4.05 14.04 -3.65
CA PHE A 161 -4.93 14.84 -2.78
C PHE A 161 -6.38 14.33 -2.79
N HIS A 162 -6.94 14.10 -3.98
CA HIS A 162 -8.31 13.61 -4.11
C HIS A 162 -8.49 12.20 -3.55
N THR A 163 -7.53 11.31 -3.80
CA THR A 163 -7.48 9.95 -3.24
C THR A 163 -7.50 9.98 -1.71
N LEU A 164 -6.59 10.73 -1.10
CA LEU A 164 -6.48 10.82 0.36
C LEU A 164 -7.72 11.46 1.01
N LYS A 165 -8.32 12.45 0.33
CA LYS A 165 -9.57 13.08 0.77
C LYS A 165 -10.74 12.10 0.73
N ASP A 166 -10.87 11.31 -0.34
CA ASP A 166 -11.92 10.30 -0.48
C ASP A 166 -11.76 9.19 0.58
N MET A 167 -10.54 8.69 0.78
CA MET A 167 -10.21 7.71 1.83
C MET A 167 -10.65 8.21 3.21
N LYS A 168 -10.29 9.45 3.57
CA LYS A 168 -10.68 10.09 4.84
C LYS A 168 -12.20 10.19 5.01
N GLN A 169 -12.95 10.38 3.92
CA GLN A 169 -14.41 10.56 3.96
C GLN A 169 -15.18 9.24 3.99
N ARG A 170 -14.66 8.19 3.36
CA ARG A 170 -15.41 6.96 3.10
C ARG A 170 -15.01 5.78 3.98
N LEU A 171 -13.77 5.74 4.44
CA LEU A 171 -13.27 4.61 5.22
C LEU A 171 -13.62 4.75 6.71
N PRO A 172 -13.88 3.63 7.41
CA PRO A 172 -14.07 3.65 8.87
C PRO A 172 -12.83 4.20 9.58
N ALA A 173 -13.03 5.05 10.59
CA ALA A 173 -11.93 5.65 11.34
C ALA A 173 -11.06 4.62 12.08
N ASP A 174 -11.61 3.45 12.42
CA ASP A 174 -10.92 2.36 13.10
C ASP A 174 -10.23 1.38 12.13
N ILE A 175 -10.23 1.63 10.82
CA ILE A 175 -9.49 0.81 9.86
C ILE A 175 -7.99 0.89 10.14
N LEU A 176 -7.32 -0.25 10.14
CA LEU A 176 -5.89 -0.38 10.37
C LEU A 176 -5.13 -0.21 9.05
N ILE A 177 -4.28 0.81 8.98
CA ILE A 177 -3.41 1.14 7.85
C ILE A 177 -2.13 0.33 7.92
N LEU A 178 -1.84 -0.39 6.83
CA LEU A 178 -0.68 -1.24 6.62
C LEU A 178 0.11 -0.69 5.40
N PRO A 179 1.13 0.16 5.62
CA PRO A 179 1.80 0.89 4.54
C PRO A 179 2.72 0.01 3.69
N GLY A 180 3.11 0.51 2.50
CA GLY A 180 4.14 -0.13 1.67
C GLY A 180 5.57 0.00 2.22
N HIS A 181 5.82 1.01 3.07
CA HIS A 181 7.12 1.28 3.68
C HIS A 181 7.02 1.69 5.16
N ASN A 182 8.08 1.41 5.93
CA ASN A 182 8.16 1.66 7.38
C ASN A 182 8.82 2.99 7.79
N TYR A 183 8.54 4.09 7.07
CA TYR A 183 9.22 5.38 7.31
C TYR A 183 8.83 6.10 8.61
N ALA A 184 7.99 5.51 9.46
CA ALA A 184 7.39 6.18 10.61
C ALA A 184 7.92 5.64 11.94
N GLU A 185 7.61 6.35 13.03
CA GLU A 185 7.96 5.89 14.39
C GLU A 185 7.24 4.61 14.82
N LYS A 186 6.22 4.19 14.06
CA LYS A 186 5.46 2.95 14.26
C LYS A 186 5.04 2.34 12.91
N PRO A 187 4.93 1.00 12.82
CA PRO A 187 4.72 0.31 11.56
C PRO A 187 3.27 0.33 11.05
N VAL A 188 2.32 0.59 11.94
CA VAL A 188 0.88 0.58 11.63
C VAL A 188 0.18 1.71 12.38
N SER A 189 -1.01 2.09 11.91
CA SER A 189 -1.85 3.08 12.59
C SER A 189 -3.32 2.88 12.23
N THR A 190 -4.23 3.47 13.00
CA THR A 190 -5.63 3.59 12.56
C THR A 190 -5.80 4.80 11.65
N LEU A 191 -6.83 4.81 10.81
CA LEU A 191 -7.19 6.00 10.03
C LEU A 191 -7.52 7.19 10.94
N GLN A 192 -8.08 6.98 12.13
CA GLN A 192 -8.31 8.05 13.10
C GLN A 192 -7.00 8.74 13.49
N GLU A 193 -5.96 7.97 13.83
CA GLU A 193 -4.64 8.52 14.12
C GLU A 193 -4.04 9.23 12.90
N GLN A 194 -4.26 8.71 11.69
CA GLN A 194 -3.84 9.39 10.46
C GLN A 194 -4.59 10.72 10.27
N ILE A 195 -5.89 10.79 10.52
CA ILE A 195 -6.69 12.01 10.40
C ILE A 195 -6.22 13.09 11.38
N GLU A 196 -5.73 12.69 12.56
CA GLU A 196 -5.24 13.60 13.60
C GLU A 196 -3.78 14.02 13.41
N GLY A 197 -2.94 13.14 12.86
CA GLY A 197 -1.49 13.29 12.87
C GLY A 197 -0.81 13.28 11.50
N ASN A 198 -1.47 12.89 10.41
CA ASN A 198 -0.87 12.88 9.08
C ASN A 198 -1.05 14.24 8.39
N PRO A 199 0.03 15.02 8.17
CA PRO A 199 -0.08 16.36 7.57
C PRO A 199 -0.76 16.33 6.20
N PHE A 200 -0.62 15.25 5.43
CA PHE A 200 -1.25 15.11 4.12
C PHE A 200 -2.78 14.99 4.17
N LEU A 201 -3.38 14.68 5.33
CA LEU A 201 -4.83 14.61 5.53
C LEU A 201 -5.44 15.91 6.09
N HIS A 202 -4.64 16.95 6.26
CA HIS A 202 -5.08 18.21 6.88
C HIS A 202 -5.39 19.31 5.87
N PHE A 203 -4.86 19.22 4.65
CA PHE A 203 -5.09 20.19 3.59
C PHE A 203 -6.52 20.10 3.04
N ASP A 204 -7.16 21.25 2.91
CA ASP A 204 -8.48 21.39 2.26
C ASP A 204 -8.36 22.01 0.84
N ASP A 205 -7.20 22.60 0.53
CA ASP A 205 -6.85 23.20 -0.76
C ASP A 205 -5.81 22.35 -1.51
N PRO A 206 -6.12 21.84 -2.73
CA PRO A 206 -5.19 21.04 -3.51
C PRO A 206 -3.88 21.77 -3.83
N ARG A 207 -3.87 23.10 -3.99
CA ARG A 207 -2.64 23.85 -4.30
C ARG A 207 -1.65 23.80 -3.14
N ARG A 208 -2.16 23.97 -1.91
CA ARG A 208 -1.34 23.86 -0.70
C ARG A 208 -0.84 22.43 -0.47
N PHE A 209 -1.68 21.43 -0.76
CA PHE A 209 -1.26 20.03 -0.72
C PHE A 209 -0.12 19.77 -1.72
N VAL A 210 -0.27 20.21 -2.97
CA VAL A 210 0.72 20.02 -4.03
C VAL A 210 2.03 20.70 -3.63
N HIS A 211 1.98 21.96 -3.19
CA HIS A 211 3.18 22.65 -2.73
C HIS A 211 3.85 21.93 -1.55
N TYR A 212 3.06 21.52 -0.55
CA TYR A 212 3.58 20.77 0.58
C TYR A 212 4.25 19.48 0.14
N ARG A 213 3.62 18.68 -0.73
CA ARG A 213 4.18 17.42 -1.20
C ARG A 213 5.43 17.63 -2.05
N MET A 214 5.39 18.55 -3.00
CA MET A 214 6.37 18.62 -4.09
C MET A 214 7.58 19.47 -3.74
N ASP A 215 7.41 20.49 -2.89
CA ASP A 215 8.45 21.49 -2.64
C ASP A 215 8.91 21.55 -1.17
N TYR A 216 8.00 21.28 -0.22
CA TYR A 216 8.25 21.50 1.20
C TYR A 216 8.63 20.21 1.97
N HIS A 217 7.82 19.16 1.89
CA HIS A 217 7.88 17.97 2.75
C HIS A 217 9.27 17.34 2.78
N ASP A 218 9.81 16.97 1.62
CA ASP A 218 11.07 16.21 1.53
C ASP A 218 12.31 17.05 1.96
N ARG A 219 12.17 18.38 2.07
CA ARG A 219 13.23 19.29 2.54
C ARG A 219 13.20 19.52 4.05
N HIS A 220 12.04 19.37 4.67
CA HIS A 220 11.81 19.79 6.06
C HIS A 220 11.45 18.64 7.00
N ARG A 221 10.92 17.54 6.45
CA ARG A 221 10.50 16.39 7.22
C ARG A 221 11.44 15.22 6.95
N HIS A 222 12.03 14.71 8.03
CA HIS A 222 12.94 13.59 7.99
C HIS A 222 12.37 12.42 8.79
N GLY A 223 12.67 11.21 8.36
CA GLY A 223 12.27 9.99 9.07
C GLY A 223 13.03 9.84 10.40
N PRO A 224 12.45 9.10 11.37
CA PRO A 224 11.12 8.50 11.30
C PRO A 224 10.01 9.54 11.43
N TYR A 225 8.96 9.39 10.62
CA TYR A 225 7.77 10.25 10.62
C TYR A 225 6.94 10.08 11.90
N GLY A 226 6.73 11.20 12.61
CA GLY A 226 5.80 11.32 13.72
C GLY A 226 4.56 12.16 13.38
N PRO A 227 3.56 12.21 14.28
CA PRO A 227 2.34 12.97 14.07
C PRO A 227 2.61 14.48 14.07
N VAL A 228 1.86 15.21 13.25
CA VAL A 228 1.86 16.67 13.16
C VAL A 228 0.46 17.17 13.50
N CYS A 229 0.32 18.16 14.38
CA CYS A 229 -0.99 18.73 14.70
C CYS A 229 -1.54 19.53 13.51
N LYS A 230 -2.87 19.48 13.30
CA LYS A 230 -3.52 20.29 12.26
C LYS A 230 -3.17 21.79 12.40
N GLY A 231 -2.75 22.41 11.30
CA GLY A 231 -2.29 23.80 11.23
C GLY A 231 -0.78 24.00 11.48
N HIS A 232 -0.03 22.92 11.73
CA HIS A 232 1.42 22.94 11.92
C HIS A 232 2.17 22.17 10.81
N GLU A 233 1.51 21.89 9.68
CA GLU A 233 2.11 21.15 8.57
C GLU A 233 3.25 21.95 7.94
N MET A 234 3.03 23.25 7.74
CA MET A 234 3.92 24.19 7.05
C MET A 234 3.62 25.63 7.53
N PRO A 235 4.62 26.52 7.62
CA PRO A 235 4.40 27.94 7.91
C PRO A 235 3.38 28.61 6.99
N ALA A 236 2.66 29.60 7.50
CA ALA A 236 1.59 30.27 6.74
C ALA A 236 2.10 31.15 5.59
N ASP A 237 3.37 31.56 5.65
CA ASP A 237 4.08 32.38 4.65
C ASP A 237 4.73 31.56 3.52
N GLU A 238 4.74 30.23 3.64
CA GLU A 238 5.18 29.27 2.62
C GLU A 238 3.98 28.77 1.76
N ALA A 239 2.81 29.43 1.83
CA ALA A 239 1.55 28.96 1.25
C ALA A 239 1.21 29.55 -0.13
#